data_AF-A0A2N2DXE7-F1
#
_entry.id   AF-A0A2N2DXE7-F1
#
_cell.length_a   1.000
_cell.length_b   1.000
_cell.length_c   1.000
_cell.angle_alpha   90.00
_cell.angle_beta   90.00
_cell.angle_gamma   90.00
#
_symmetry.space_group_name_H-M   'P 1'
#
loop_
_entity.id
_entity.type
_entity.pdbx_description
1 polymer ?
#
loop_
_entity_poly.entity_id
_entity_poly.type
_entity_poly.pdbx_seq_one_letter_code
_entity_poly.pdbx_strand_id
1 'polypeptide(L)'
;MKPEILSIGVKDTIMLTSRSFETHKEVLELETTAYTHTGNTTFTGVYPQVGTIAVDPKIIPLGTKMWVEGYGYGIAQDTGGLIKGHIIDLFMDTEEECWDWGRRKVNVYILN
;
A
#
# COMPACT_ATOMS: atom_id res chain seq x y z
N MET A 1 14.35 -1.94 -9.13
CA MET A 1 15.20 -1.12 -8.22
C MET A 1 14.40 -0.96 -6.94
N LYS A 2 14.94 -1.35 -5.78
CA LYS A 2 14.28 -1.08 -4.49
C LYS A 2 14.37 0.43 -4.27
N PRO A 3 13.27 1.16 -4.08
CA PRO A 3 13.38 2.58 -3.83
C PRO A 3 13.94 2.83 -2.45
N GLU A 4 14.72 3.89 -2.36
CA GLU A 4 15.44 4.32 -1.18
C GLU A 4 14.80 5.61 -0.68
N ILE A 5 14.65 5.71 0.64
CA ILE A 5 14.24 6.95 1.28
C ILE A 5 15.47 7.85 1.27
N LEU A 6 15.40 8.94 0.53
CA LEU A 6 16.46 9.92 0.43
C LEU A 6 16.01 11.18 1.17
N SER A 7 16.66 11.46 2.30
CA SER A 7 16.53 12.74 2.98
C SER A 7 17.35 13.79 2.22
N ILE A 8 16.70 14.61 1.40
CA ILE A 8 17.34 15.73 0.70
C ILE A 8 16.77 17.04 1.26
N GLY A 9 17.51 17.69 2.16
CA GLY A 9 17.09 18.95 2.79
C GLY A 9 16.01 18.76 3.86
N VAL A 10 15.07 19.71 3.97
CA VAL A 10 14.02 19.76 5.02
C VAL A 10 12.82 18.83 4.72
N LYS A 11 12.80 18.14 3.57
CA LYS A 11 11.70 17.27 3.16
C LYS A 11 12.18 15.87 2.83
N ASP A 12 11.61 14.88 3.50
CA ASP A 12 11.86 13.47 3.20
C ASP A 12 11.18 13.08 1.89
N THR A 13 11.97 12.50 0.99
CA THR A 13 11.54 12.16 -0.38
C THR A 13 11.76 10.68 -0.63
N ILE A 14 10.82 10.04 -1.34
CA ILE A 14 10.91 8.64 -1.75
C ILE A 14 11.20 8.61 -3.26
N MET A 15 12.33 8.03 -3.63
CA MET A 15 12.68 7.83 -5.05
C MET A 15 11.96 6.59 -5.57
N LEU A 16 10.73 6.72 -6.07
CA LEU A 16 9.96 5.58 -6.61
C LEU A 16 10.61 4.93 -7.84
N THR A 17 11.28 5.73 -8.68
CA THR A 17 12.06 5.26 -9.84
C THR A 17 13.28 6.17 -10.04
N SER A 18 14.23 5.77 -10.90
CA SER A 18 15.41 6.59 -11.22
C SER A 18 15.10 7.99 -11.78
N ARG A 19 13.84 8.28 -12.12
CA ARG A 19 13.38 9.57 -12.66
C ARG A 19 12.19 10.16 -11.92
N SER A 20 11.66 9.51 -10.88
CA SER A 20 10.48 9.99 -10.15
C SER A 20 10.71 9.98 -8.66
N PHE A 21 10.52 11.16 -8.07
CA PHE A 21 10.60 11.40 -6.64
C PHE A 21 9.22 11.83 -6.17
N GLU A 22 8.69 11.16 -5.16
CA GLU A 22 7.47 11.58 -4.49
C GLU A 22 7.81 12.00 -3.07
N THR A 23 7.16 13.07 -2.61
CA THR A 23 7.22 13.44 -1.20
C THR A 23 6.08 12.75 -0.47
N HIS A 24 6.28 12.46 0.81
CA HIS A 24 5.20 11.97 1.67
C HIS A 24 4.77 13.06 2.65
N LYS A 25 3.54 12.94 3.16
CA LYS A 25 2.98 13.87 4.15
C LYS A 25 2.83 13.24 5.53
N GLU A 26 2.81 11.92 5.60
CA GLU A 26 2.60 11.16 6.83
C GLU A 26 3.21 9.77 6.70
N VAL A 27 3.68 9.22 7.83
CA VAL A 27 4.14 7.83 7.94
C VAL A 27 3.34 7.16 9.04
N LEU A 28 2.73 6.02 8.71
CA LEU A 28 1.92 5.22 9.62
C LEU A 28 2.55 3.83 9.78
N GLU A 29 2.74 3.36 11.01
CA GLU A 29 3.01 1.95 11.26
C GLU A 29 1.66 1.21 11.25
N LEU A 30 1.43 0.40 10.22
CA LEU A 30 0.16 -0.31 10.01
C LEU A 30 0.38 -1.81 10.07
N GLU A 31 -0.64 -2.54 10.52
CA GLU A 31 -0.68 -3.98 10.32
C GLU A 31 -1.09 -4.28 8.89
N THR A 32 -0.37 -5.20 8.25
CA THR A 32 -0.57 -5.57 6.86
C THR A 32 -0.84 -7.05 6.75
N THR A 33 -1.78 -7.39 5.87
CA THR A 33 -2.03 -8.74 5.38
C THR A 33 -1.90 -8.75 3.85
N ALA A 34 -2.06 -9.92 3.25
CA ALA A 34 -2.08 -10.07 1.81
C ALA A 34 -3.31 -10.87 1.37
N TYR A 35 -3.83 -10.53 0.21
CA TYR A 35 -4.91 -11.24 -0.46
C TYR A 35 -4.63 -11.34 -1.97
N THR A 36 -5.30 -12.27 -2.63
CA THR A 36 -5.18 -12.47 -4.07
C THR A 36 -6.56 -12.52 -4.74
N HIS A 37 -6.62 -12.85 -6.02
CA HIS A 37 -7.81 -12.86 -6.84
C HIS A 37 -8.98 -13.59 -6.19
N THR A 38 -10.09 -12.87 -6.01
CA THR A 38 -11.37 -13.43 -5.54
C THR A 38 -12.37 -13.65 -6.68
N GLY A 39 -12.01 -13.25 -7.90
CA GLY A 39 -12.92 -13.18 -9.05
C GLY A 39 -13.85 -11.96 -9.05
N ASN A 40 -13.77 -11.09 -8.05
CA ASN A 40 -14.59 -9.87 -7.94
C ASN A 40 -13.77 -8.60 -8.19
N THR A 41 -14.45 -7.52 -8.55
CA THR A 41 -13.87 -6.17 -8.60
C THR A 41 -13.74 -5.58 -7.20
N THR A 42 -12.81 -4.64 -7.04
CA THR A 42 -12.64 -3.84 -5.82
C THR A 42 -13.85 -2.95 -5.55
N PHE A 43 -13.91 -2.35 -4.36
CA PHE A 43 -14.90 -1.34 -4.00
C PHE A 43 -14.98 -0.18 -4.99
N THR A 44 -13.85 0.20 -5.62
CA THR A 44 -13.82 1.26 -6.65
C THR A 44 -14.20 0.78 -8.06
N GLY A 45 -14.51 -0.51 -8.23
CA GLY A 45 -15.03 -1.08 -9.48
C GLY A 45 -13.95 -1.53 -10.47
N VAL A 46 -12.68 -1.58 -10.06
CA VAL A 46 -11.58 -2.09 -10.90
C VAL A 46 -11.25 -3.52 -10.54
N TYR A 47 -10.72 -4.31 -11.48
CA TYR A 47 -10.13 -5.59 -11.11
C TYR A 47 -8.82 -5.33 -10.34
N PRO A 48 -8.60 -6.01 -9.20
CA PRO A 48 -7.41 -5.80 -8.42
C PRO A 48 -6.18 -6.32 -9.19
N GLN A 49 -5.07 -5.62 -9.01
CA GLN A 49 -3.76 -5.93 -9.55
C GLN A 49 -2.70 -5.55 -8.52
N VAL A 50 -1.45 -5.98 -8.70
CA VAL A 50 -0.36 -5.54 -7.80
C VAL A 50 -0.33 -4.00 -7.75
N GLY A 51 -0.36 -3.47 -6.53
CA GLY A 51 -0.57 -2.06 -6.21
C GLY A 51 -1.99 -1.70 -5.75
N THR A 52 -2.97 -2.58 -5.87
CA THR A 52 -4.30 -2.41 -5.26
C THR A 52 -4.22 -2.70 -3.77
N ILE A 53 -4.67 -1.75 -2.94
CA ILE A 53 -4.65 -1.88 -1.49
C ILE A 53 -6.06 -1.73 -0.95
N ALA A 54 -6.48 -2.68 -0.11
CA ALA A 54 -7.70 -2.57 0.67
C ALA A 54 -7.42 -1.84 1.98
N VAL A 55 -8.29 -0.88 2.33
CA VAL A 55 -8.11 -0.03 3.52
C VAL A 55 -9.41 0.15 4.29
N ASP A 56 -9.31 0.75 5.48
CA ASP A 56 -10.45 1.41 6.13
C ASP A 56 -10.56 2.87 5.64
N PRO A 57 -11.60 3.25 4.86
CA PRO A 57 -11.74 4.61 4.33
C PRO A 57 -11.86 5.71 5.39
N LYS A 58 -12.19 5.36 6.64
CA LYS A 58 -12.25 6.34 7.74
C LYS A 58 -10.87 6.77 8.21
N ILE A 59 -9.84 5.95 7.98
CA ILE A 59 -8.46 6.22 8.36
C ILE A 59 -7.65 6.61 7.13
N ILE A 60 -7.78 5.85 6.04
CA ILE A 60 -7.09 6.10 4.77
C ILE A 60 -8.13 6.24 3.66
N PRO A 61 -8.41 7.46 3.16
CA PRO A 61 -9.38 7.65 2.09
C PRO A 61 -9.02 6.86 0.83
N LEU A 62 -10.03 6.41 0.09
CA LEU A 62 -9.84 5.81 -1.22
C LEU A 62 -9.18 6.79 -2.20
N GLY A 63 -8.37 6.27 -3.11
CA GLY A 63 -7.51 7.04 -4.01
C GLY A 63 -6.18 7.49 -3.40
N THR A 64 -5.97 7.28 -2.10
CA THR A 64 -4.70 7.59 -1.45
C THR A 64 -3.58 6.76 -2.06
N LYS A 65 -2.53 7.45 -2.53
CA LYS A 65 -1.28 6.83 -2.98
C LYS A 65 -0.38 6.58 -1.79
N MET A 66 0.26 5.43 -1.75
CA MET A 66 1.14 5.06 -0.65
C MET A 66 2.34 4.26 -1.12
N TRP A 67 3.40 4.32 -0.33
CA TRP A 67 4.53 3.40 -0.41
C TRP A 67 4.54 2.52 0.84
N VAL A 68 4.50 1.20 0.65
CA VAL A 68 4.49 0.20 1.73
C VAL A 68 5.86 -0.48 1.76
N GLU A 69 6.55 -0.41 2.90
CA GLU A 69 7.87 -1.05 3.03
C GLU A 69 7.80 -2.55 2.72
N GLY A 70 8.71 -3.00 1.86
CA GLY A 70 8.80 -4.41 1.46
C GLY A 70 7.81 -4.84 0.35
N TYR A 71 6.73 -4.09 0.12
CA TYR A 71 5.76 -4.37 -0.94
C TYR A 71 5.92 -3.41 -2.12
N GLY A 72 5.74 -2.13 -1.85
CA GLY A 72 6.01 -1.05 -2.78
C GLY A 72 4.86 -0.07 -2.97
N TYR A 73 4.75 0.48 -4.18
CA TYR A 73 3.78 1.53 -4.48
C TYR A 73 2.39 0.91 -4.61
N GLY A 74 1.39 1.58 -4.03
CA GLY A 74 0.01 1.19 -4.22
C GLY A 74 -0.98 2.33 -4.02
N ILE A 75 -2.23 2.04 -4.33
CA ILE A 75 -3.35 2.96 -4.26
C ILE A 75 -4.48 2.29 -3.47
N ALA A 76 -5.05 3.03 -2.52
CA ALA A 76 -6.24 2.63 -1.78
C ALA A 76 -7.44 2.53 -2.75
N GLN A 77 -7.76 1.32 -3.19
CA GLN A 77 -8.77 1.07 -4.22
C GLN A 77 -9.86 0.12 -3.76
N ASP A 78 -9.67 -0.53 -2.61
CA ASP A 78 -10.58 -1.53 -2.11
C ASP A 78 -10.88 -1.35 -0.62
N THR A 79 -11.87 -2.09 -0.14
CA THR A 79 -12.23 -2.18 1.27
C THR A 79 -12.54 -3.64 1.62
N GLY A 80 -12.30 -4.03 2.86
CA GLY A 80 -12.68 -5.35 3.36
C GLY A 80 -13.51 -5.25 4.63
N GLY A 81 -14.34 -6.27 4.89
CA GLY A 81 -15.13 -6.36 6.13
C GLY A 81 -14.22 -6.38 7.37
N LEU A 82 -13.11 -7.12 7.28
CA LEU A 82 -12.11 -7.28 8.34
C LEU A 82 -11.01 -6.22 8.33
N ILE A 83 -10.92 -5.43 7.25
CA ILE A 83 -9.94 -4.36 7.10
C ILE A 83 -10.51 -3.10 7.74
N LYS A 84 -10.19 -2.90 9.02
CA LYS A 84 -10.75 -1.87 9.90
C LYS A 84 -9.65 -1.26 10.76
N GLY A 85 -9.69 0.06 10.96
CA GLY A 85 -8.68 0.79 11.72
C GLY A 85 -7.32 0.83 11.00
N HIS A 86 -6.25 0.51 11.73
CA HIS A 86 -4.86 0.57 11.24
C HIS A 86 -4.42 -0.76 10.60
N ILE A 87 -5.29 -1.35 9.79
CA ILE A 87 -5.04 -2.58 9.04
C ILE A 87 -5.22 -2.27 7.56
N ILE A 88 -4.30 -2.76 6.72
CA ILE A 88 -4.43 -2.75 5.26
C ILE A 88 -4.19 -4.15 4.69
N ASP A 89 -4.81 -4.43 3.54
CA ASP A 89 -4.64 -5.69 2.82
C ASP A 89 -4.00 -5.44 1.45
N LEU A 90 -2.87 -6.09 1.19
CA LEU A 90 -2.07 -5.87 0.00
C LEU A 90 -2.43 -6.92 -1.06
N PHE A 91 -2.80 -6.47 -2.25
CA PHE A 91 -3.07 -7.40 -3.33
C PHE A 91 -1.78 -8.04 -3.86
N MET A 92 -1.81 -9.35 -4.09
CA MET A 92 -0.76 -10.12 -4.74
C MET A 92 -1.36 -11.03 -5.83
N ASP A 93 -0.57 -11.38 -6.83
CA ASP A 93 -1.06 -12.16 -7.97
C ASP A 93 -1.29 -13.64 -7.61
N THR A 94 -0.58 -14.14 -6.59
CA THR A 94 -0.65 -15.55 -6.19
C THR A 94 -0.85 -15.77 -4.69
N GLU A 95 -1.40 -16.93 -4.33
CA GLU A 95 -1.49 -17.35 -2.92
C GLU A 95 -0.11 -17.56 -2.29
N GLU A 96 0.87 -18.06 -3.04
CA GLU A 96 2.24 -18.27 -2.56
C GLU A 96 2.87 -16.95 -2.09
N GLU A 97 2.75 -15.88 -2.89
CA GLU A 97 3.20 -14.55 -2.49
C GLU A 97 2.48 -14.06 -1.23
N CYS A 98 1.17 -14.34 -1.09
CA CYS A 98 0.42 -13.99 0.12
C CYS A 98 0.97 -14.70 1.36
N TRP A 99 1.35 -15.98 1.24
CA TRP A 99 1.96 -16.75 2.32
C TRP A 99 3.36 -16.25 2.68
N ASP A 100 4.16 -15.94 1.66
CA ASP A 100 5.50 -15.36 1.84
C ASP A 100 5.44 -13.98 2.51
N TRP A 101 4.39 -13.22 2.23
CA TRP A 101 4.09 -11.97 2.93
C TRP A 101 3.60 -12.20 4.35
N GLY A 102 2.60 -13.05 4.56
CA GLY A 102 2.00 -13.27 5.88
C GLY A 102 1.47 -11.98 6.54
N ARG A 103 1.27 -12.01 7.86
CA ARG A 103 0.79 -10.85 8.62
C ARG A 103 1.94 -10.17 9.34
N ARG A 104 2.14 -8.87 9.12
CA ARG A 104 3.26 -8.11 9.69
C ARG A 104 2.95 -6.64 9.83
N LYS A 105 3.64 -5.96 10.75
CA LYS A 105 3.63 -4.50 10.82
C LYS A 105 4.76 -3.91 9.98
N VAL A 106 4.46 -2.88 9.22
CA VAL A 106 5.44 -2.15 8.39
C VAL A 106 5.11 -0.67 8.37
N ASN A 107 6.08 0.18 8.00
CA ASN A 107 5.78 1.57 7.75
C ASN A 107 5.10 1.74 6.38
N VAL A 108 4.10 2.61 6.37
CA VAL A 108 3.34 3.01 5.20
C VAL A 108 3.44 4.53 5.06
N TYR A 109 4.00 4.97 3.96
CA TYR A 109 4.21 6.37 3.64
C TYR A 109 3.05 6.87 2.80
N ILE A 110 2.29 7.83 3.32
CA ILE A 110 1.20 8.47 2.60
C ILE A 110 1.77 9.55 1.69
N LEU A 111 1.63 9.35 0.38
CA LEU A 111 2.22 10.21 -0.65
C LEU A 111 1.35 11.45 -0.92
N ASN A 112 1.96 12.48 -1.52
CA ASN A 112 1.28 13.70 -1.96
C ASN A 112 0.59 13.56 -3.32
#